data_AF-A0A450WNU7-F1
#
_entry.id   AF-A0A450WNU7-F1
#
_cell.length_a   1.000
_cell.length_b   1.000
_cell.length_c   1.000
_cell.angle_alpha   90.00
_cell.angle_beta   90.00
_cell.angle_gamma   90.00
#
_symmetry.space_group_name_H-M   'P 1'
#
loop_
_entity.id
_entity.type
_entity.pdbx_description
1 polymer ?
#
loop_
_entity_poly.entity_id
_entity_poly.type
_entity_poly.pdbx_seq_one_letter_code
_entity_poly.pdbx_strand_id
1 'polypeptide(L)'
;MTLQNSIMDKSPDQAATIVELLRYRAQAQSDKRAYTFLVDGEAEETSLTYGQLEMRARVIAARIQKVTARGDRALLLYSAGLEFVTAFFGCLYA
;
A
#
# COMPACT_ATOMS: atom_id res chain seq x y z
N MET A 1 -26.06 5.17 -4.53
CA MET A 1 -25.65 6.58 -4.67
C MET A 1 -25.33 7.07 -3.26
N THR A 2 -24.20 7.77 -3.07
CA THR A 2 -23.73 8.38 -1.80
C THR A 2 -22.88 7.52 -0.85
N LEU A 3 -21.64 7.16 -1.23
CA LEU A 3 -20.54 6.89 -0.27
C LEU A 3 -19.14 7.35 -0.75
N GLN A 4 -19.03 8.05 -1.89
CA GLN A 4 -17.73 8.45 -2.48
C GLN A 4 -17.23 9.85 -2.07
N ASN A 5 -18.01 10.64 -1.32
CA ASN A 5 -17.70 12.06 -1.08
C ASN A 5 -16.84 12.38 0.14
N SER A 6 -16.49 11.43 1.02
CA SER A 6 -15.72 11.75 2.23
C SER A 6 -14.19 11.65 2.09
N ILE A 7 -13.68 11.00 1.04
CA ILE A 7 -12.23 10.86 0.82
C ILE A 7 -11.67 11.98 -0.07
N MET A 8 -12.50 12.55 -0.96
CA MET A 8 -12.10 13.66 -1.85
C MET A 8 -11.89 15.01 -1.13
N ASP A 9 -12.33 15.14 0.12
CA ASP A 9 -12.17 16.36 0.93
C ASP A 9 -10.90 16.35 1.79
N LYS A 10 -10.24 15.19 1.94
CA LYS A 10 -9.02 15.11 2.75
C LYS A 10 -7.80 15.42 1.90
N SER A 11 -7.18 16.55 2.18
CA SER A 11 -5.85 16.86 1.65
C SER A 11 -4.80 15.91 2.23
N PRO A 12 -3.69 15.63 1.52
CA PRO A 12 -2.70 14.63 1.95
C PRO A 12 -2.06 14.92 3.33
N ASP A 13 -2.05 16.17 3.76
CA ASP A 13 -1.63 16.65 5.08
C ASP A 13 -2.61 16.30 6.23
N GLN A 14 -3.85 15.92 5.90
CA GLN A 14 -4.86 15.48 6.88
C GLN A 14 -4.94 13.97 7.07
N ALA A 15 -4.11 13.19 6.36
CA ALA A 15 -4.02 11.75 6.56
C ALA A 15 -3.39 11.44 7.92
N ALA A 16 -4.13 10.75 8.80
CA ALA A 16 -3.66 10.43 10.15
C ALA A 16 -2.74 9.20 10.16
N THR A 17 -2.77 8.40 9.09
CA THR A 17 -1.95 7.18 8.96
C THR A 17 -1.37 7.06 7.56
N ILE A 18 -0.29 6.28 7.44
CA ILE A 18 0.35 6.05 6.14
C ILE A 18 -0.54 5.27 5.16
N VAL A 19 -1.44 4.41 5.67
CA VAL A 19 -2.43 3.70 4.84
C VAL A 19 -3.53 4.64 4.33
N GLU A 20 -3.95 5.63 5.11
CA GLU A 20 -4.86 6.68 4.64
C GLU A 20 -4.22 7.51 3.52
N LEU A 21 -2.94 7.88 3.68
CA LEU A 21 -2.20 8.60 2.64
C LEU A 21 -2.05 7.77 1.36
N LEU A 22 -1.76 6.47 1.49
CA LEU A 22 -1.68 5.55 0.34
C LEU A 22 -3.02 5.50 -0.40
N ARG A 23 -4.14 5.31 0.32
CA ARG A 23 -5.48 5.29 -0.27
C ARG A 23 -5.80 6.59 -1.00
N TYR A 24 -5.51 7.74 -0.39
CA TYR A 24 -5.69 9.04 -1.03
C TYR A 24 -4.91 9.12 -2.35
N ARG A 25 -3.62 8.77 -2.33
CA ARG A 25 -2.76 8.81 -3.54
C ARG A 25 -3.20 7.81 -4.59
N ALA A 26 -3.68 6.63 -4.21
CA ALA A 26 -4.21 5.64 -5.15
C ALA A 26 -5.48 6.14 -5.85
N GLN A 27 -6.32 6.92 -5.17
CA GLN A 27 -7.51 7.53 -5.77
C GLN A 27 -7.18 8.75 -6.64
N ALA A 28 -6.31 9.64 -6.16
CA ALA A 28 -5.98 10.89 -6.85
C ALA A 28 -4.98 10.72 -8.01
N GLN A 29 -4.07 9.75 -7.91
CA GLN A 29 -2.95 9.56 -8.85
C GLN A 29 -2.59 8.07 -9.00
N SER A 30 -3.58 7.22 -9.28
CA SER A 30 -3.46 5.75 -9.40
C SER A 30 -2.25 5.31 -10.22
N ASP A 31 -2.04 5.91 -11.38
CA ASP A 31 -1.04 5.45 -12.36
C ASP A 31 0.36 6.03 -12.11
N LYS A 32 0.49 6.95 -11.15
CA LYS A 32 1.79 7.51 -10.79
C LYS A 32 2.61 6.47 -10.04
N ARG A 33 3.89 6.34 -10.42
CA ARG A 33 4.86 5.47 -9.75
C ARG A 33 5.01 5.89 -8.28
N ALA A 34 4.86 4.91 -7.39
CA ALA A 34 5.03 5.05 -5.95
C ALA A 34 6.41 4.55 -5.53
N TYR A 35 6.82 3.38 -6.05
CA TYR A 35 8.10 2.75 -5.76
C TYR A 35 8.73 2.20 -7.04
N THR A 36 10.05 2.27 -7.11
CA THR A 36 10.87 1.61 -8.11
C THR A 36 11.97 0.87 -7.39
N PHE A 37 12.17 -0.40 -7.75
CA PHE A 37 13.27 -1.21 -7.23
C PHE A 37 14.40 -1.21 -8.26
N LEU A 38 15.61 -0.96 -7.78
CA LEU A 38 16.84 -0.89 -8.56
C LEU A 38 17.76 -2.03 -8.08
N VAL A 39 18.11 -2.96 -8.97
CA VAL A 39 18.92 -4.14 -8.61
C VAL A 39 20.34 -3.74 -8.23
N ASP A 40 20.94 -2.85 -9.02
CA ASP A 40 22.32 -2.38 -8.86
C ASP A 40 22.40 -0.83 -8.82
N GLY A 41 21.33 -0.15 -8.38
CA GLY A 41 21.29 1.31 -8.25
C GLY A 41 21.16 2.11 -9.55
N GLU A 42 21.43 1.50 -10.71
CA GLU A 42 21.40 2.18 -12.03
C GLU A 42 20.29 1.64 -12.95
N ALA A 43 19.97 0.35 -12.87
CA ALA A 43 18.97 -0.30 -13.72
C ALA A 43 17.61 -0.43 -13.02
N GLU A 44 16.57 0.16 -13.59
CA GLU A 44 15.19 -0.11 -13.20
C GLU A 44 14.84 -1.56 -13.53
N GLU A 45 14.53 -2.36 -12.51
CA GLU A 45 14.04 -3.72 -12.72
C GLU A 45 12.51 -3.75 -12.72
N THR A 46 11.89 -3.05 -11.77
CA THR A 46 10.44 -3.08 -11.62
C THR A 46 9.91 -1.86 -10.87
N SER A 47 8.63 -1.53 -11.09
CA SER A 47 7.95 -0.43 -10.41
C SER A 47 6.53 -0.78 -10.01
N LEU A 48 6.04 -0.08 -8.98
CA LEU A 48 4.67 -0.13 -8.50
C LEU A 48 4.06 1.26 -8.61
N THR A 49 2.89 1.34 -9.22
CA THR A 49 2.05 2.54 -9.13
C THR A 49 1.29 2.60 -7.80
N TYR A 50 0.77 3.77 -7.41
CA TYR A 50 -0.04 3.89 -6.21
C TYR A 50 -1.28 2.99 -6.24
N GLY A 51 -1.95 2.89 -7.39
CA GLY A 51 -3.12 2.02 -7.56
C GLY A 51 -2.77 0.54 -7.42
N GLN A 52 -1.64 0.11 -7.99
CA GLN A 52 -1.16 -1.27 -7.87
C GLN A 52 -0.79 -1.61 -6.43
N LEU A 53 -0.07 -0.73 -5.74
CA LEU A 53 0.31 -0.93 -4.34
C LEU A 53 -0.92 -1.03 -3.44
N GLU A 54 -1.87 -0.10 -3.58
CA GLU A 54 -3.12 -0.12 -2.80
C GLU A 54 -3.92 -1.40 -3.01
N MET A 55 -4.11 -1.81 -4.27
CA MET A 55 -4.85 -3.02 -4.60
C MET A 55 -4.19 -4.26 -4.00
N ARG A 56 -2.88 -4.44 -4.23
CA ARG A 56 -2.15 -5.63 -3.76
C ARG A 56 -2.08 -5.68 -2.22
N ALA A 57 -1.85 -4.54 -1.57
CA ALA A 57 -1.82 -4.46 -0.11
C ALA A 57 -3.17 -4.89 0.51
N ARG A 58 -4.30 -4.43 -0.05
CA ARG A 58 -5.63 -4.83 0.44
C ARG A 58 -5.93 -6.32 0.23
N VAL A 59 -5.43 -6.91 -0.86
CA VAL A 59 -5.53 -8.37 -1.09
C VAL A 59 -4.77 -9.14 -0.02
N ILE A 60 -3.56 -8.73 0.32
CA ILE A 60 -2.76 -9.33 1.39
C ILE A 60 -3.46 -9.17 2.74
N ALA A 61 -3.94 -7.97 3.07
CA ALA A 61 -4.65 -7.70 4.31
C ALA A 61 -5.88 -8.61 4.50
N ALA A 62 -6.69 -8.77 3.45
CA ALA A 62 -7.85 -9.66 3.47
C ALA A 62 -7.48 -11.13 3.68
N ARG A 63 -6.25 -11.54 3.33
CA ARG A 63 -5.73 -12.89 3.63
C ARG A 63 -5.25 -12.99 5.07
N ILE A 64 -4.52 -11.99 5.58
CA ILE A 64 -4.02 -11.95 6.96
C ILE A 64 -5.18 -11.98 7.95
N GLN A 65 -6.21 -11.16 7.75
CA GLN A 65 -7.40 -11.07 8.61
C GLN A 65 -8.16 -12.40 8.79
N LYS A 66 -7.99 -13.36 7.87
CA LYS A 66 -8.60 -14.68 7.98
C LYS A 66 -7.86 -15.62 8.92
N VAL A 67 -6.62 -15.31 9.29
CA VAL A 67 -5.73 -16.22 10.02
C VAL A 67 -5.07 -15.57 11.25
N THR A 68 -5.33 -14.29 11.54
CA THR A 68 -4.79 -13.56 12.68
C THR A 68 -5.86 -12.72 13.39
N ALA A 69 -5.60 -12.32 14.63
CA ALA A 69 -6.38 -11.33 15.36
C ALA A 69 -5.73 -9.94 15.29
N ARG A 70 -6.53 -8.89 15.54
CA ARG A 70 -6.00 -7.53 15.65
C ARG A 70 -5.02 -7.44 16.83
N GLY A 71 -3.86 -6.84 16.59
CA GLY A 71 -2.79 -6.71 17.59
C GLY A 71 -1.75 -7.84 17.55
N ASP A 72 -1.98 -8.88 16.76
CA ASP A 72 -0.95 -9.87 16.46
C ASP A 72 0.24 -9.23 15.74
N ARG A 73 1.42 -9.79 15.95
CA ARG A 73 2.67 -9.29 15.37
C ARG A 73 2.99 -10.07 14.10
N ALA A 74 3.34 -9.36 13.02
CA ALA A 74 3.82 -9.95 11.77
C ALA A 74 5.34 -9.78 11.64
N LEU A 75 6.04 -10.84 11.24
CA LEU A 75 7.43 -10.78 10.79
C LEU A 75 7.45 -10.91 9.27
N LEU A 76 8.12 -9.97 8.60
CA LEU A 76 8.27 -9.98 7.14
C LEU A 76 9.69 -10.45 6.78
N LEU A 77 9.80 -11.62 6.16
CA LEU A 77 11.05 -12.18 5.65
C LEU A 77 10.99 -12.22 4.12
N TYR A 78 11.68 -11.29 3.48
CA TYR A 78 11.66 -11.10 2.03
C TYR A 78 13.08 -10.88 1.52
N SER A 79 13.33 -11.34 0.29
CA SER A 79 14.44 -10.83 -0.52
C SER A 79 14.22 -9.35 -0.86
N ALA A 80 15.28 -8.67 -1.31
CA ALA A 80 15.14 -7.31 -1.82
C ALA A 80 14.16 -7.28 -3.01
N GLY A 81 13.18 -6.38 -2.98
CA GLY A 81 12.13 -6.30 -3.98
C GLY A 81 10.91 -5.48 -3.54
N LEU A 82 9.93 -5.34 -4.44
CA LEU A 82 8.69 -4.57 -4.20
C LEU A 82 7.64 -5.34 -3.41
N GLU A 83 7.84 -6.65 -3.23
CA GLU A 83 7.00 -7.55 -2.46
C GLU A 83 7.00 -7.13 -0.98
N PHE A 84 8.15 -6.72 -0.46
CA PHE A 84 8.29 -6.24 0.91
C PHE A 84 7.36 -5.06 1.19
N VAL A 85 7.41 -4.01 0.37
CA VAL A 85 6.59 -2.80 0.60
C VAL A 85 5.10 -3.14 0.47
N THR A 86 4.74 -4.01 -0.47
CA THR A 86 3.36 -4.45 -0.64
C THR A 86 2.85 -5.23 0.58
N ALA A 87 3.66 -6.15 1.12
CA ALA A 87 3.34 -6.93 2.31
C ALA A 87 3.28 -6.06 3.57
N PHE A 88 4.19 -5.09 3.71
CA PHE A 88 4.20 -4.13 4.80
C PHE A 88 2.88 -3.34 4.87
N PHE A 89 2.44 -2.74 3.76
CA PHE A 89 1.13 -2.07 3.71
C PHE A 89 -0.02 -3.05 3.93
N GLY A 90 0.10 -4.29 3.45
CA GLY A 90 -0.88 -5.34 3.73
C GLY A 90 -1.06 -5.63 5.22
N CYS A 91 0.04 -5.68 5.99
CA CYS A 91 -0.03 -5.81 7.45
C CYS A 91 -0.66 -4.58 8.12
N LEU A 92 -0.37 -3.37 7.65
CA LEU A 92 -0.95 -2.15 8.21
C LEU A 92 -2.46 -2.01 7.91
N TYR A 93 -2.93 -2.63 6.83
CA TYR A 93 -4.35 -2.70 6.49
C TYR A 93 -5.12 -3.79 7.26
N ALA A 94 -4.42 -4.78 7.81
CA ALA A 94 -5.01 -5.96 8.44
C ALA A 94 -5.62 -5.67 9.82
#